data_AF-A0A662HDU6-F1
#
_entry.id   AF-A0A662HDU6-F1
#
_cell.length_a   1.000
_cell.length_b   1.000
_cell.length_c   1.000
_cell.angle_alpha   90.00
_cell.angle_beta   90.00
_cell.angle_gamma   90.00
#
_symmetry.space_group_name_H-M   'P 1'
#
loop_
_entity.id
_entity.type
_entity.pdbx_description
1 polymer ?
#
loop_
_entity_poly.entity_id
_entity_poly.type
_entity_poly.pdbx_seq_one_letter_code
_entity_poly.pdbx_strand_id
1 'polypeptide(L)'
;MIEELGIKTLDDVEVEDKNVFTRVDFNSPVDPNTKRLIDDTRIRTHSKTIQELIDRGAKVVLLAHQGRPGEPDFISLKQHAEKLSNILNIPVKFVDDIFGEKAKKAINELKKGEVLLLENVRMWKDETKKLPPEEHAKSKLVQELAPFVDVFCVDAFAAAHRSHASMVGLMPIAKEVIAGRVMEQELRVLYKVRNNPEHPCVYILGGAKAEDSA
;
A
#
# COMPACT_ATOMS: atom_id res chain seq x y z
N MET A 1 7.34 8.92 -15.46
CA MET A 1 7.88 7.54 -15.35
C MET A 1 9.19 7.61 -14.62
N ILE A 2 9.58 6.57 -13.88
CA ILE A 2 10.98 6.33 -13.49
C ILE A 2 11.63 5.66 -14.70
N GLU A 3 12.11 6.47 -15.65
CA GLU A 3 12.55 6.01 -16.97
C GLU A 3 13.61 4.92 -16.87
N GLU A 4 14.53 5.05 -15.93
CA GLU A 4 15.65 4.12 -15.73
C GLU A 4 15.21 2.72 -15.28
N LEU A 5 14.00 2.62 -14.72
CA LEU A 5 13.42 1.37 -14.23
C LEU A 5 12.22 0.91 -15.07
N GLY A 6 11.76 1.72 -16.03
CA GLY A 6 10.54 1.45 -16.79
C GLY A 6 9.27 1.40 -15.91
N ILE A 7 9.28 2.09 -14.76
CA ILE A 7 8.17 2.04 -13.78
C ILE A 7 7.32 3.30 -13.95
N LYS A 8 6.04 3.13 -14.28
CA LYS A 8 5.08 4.24 -14.32
C LYS A 8 4.84 4.80 -12.92
N THR A 9 4.50 6.08 -12.86
CA THR A 9 4.24 6.88 -11.65
C THR A 9 2.86 7.50 -11.76
N LEU A 10 2.44 8.27 -10.74
CA LEU A 10 1.20 9.04 -10.83
C LEU A 10 1.17 9.97 -12.06
N ASP A 11 2.33 10.48 -12.49
CA ASP A 11 2.41 11.43 -13.62
C ASP A 11 2.14 10.80 -14.98
N ASP A 12 2.09 9.46 -15.09
CA ASP A 12 2.00 8.73 -16.36
C ASP A 12 0.60 8.17 -16.67
N VAL A 13 -0.38 8.39 -15.79
CA VAL A 13 -1.69 7.76 -15.89
C VAL A 13 -2.82 8.72 -15.54
N GLU A 14 -3.94 8.60 -16.26
CA GLU A 14 -5.19 9.27 -15.90
C GLU A 14 -5.91 8.48 -14.80
N VAL A 15 -6.33 9.15 -13.72
CA VAL A 15 -6.97 8.51 -12.55
C VAL A 15 -8.36 9.06 -12.23
N GLU A 16 -8.81 10.11 -12.93
CA GLU A 16 -10.12 10.72 -12.69
C GLU A 16 -11.26 9.70 -12.87
N ASP A 17 -12.12 9.60 -11.87
CA ASP A 17 -13.26 8.67 -11.80
C ASP A 17 -12.89 7.18 -11.97
N LYS A 18 -11.62 6.83 -11.79
CA LYS A 18 -11.14 5.44 -11.77
C LYS A 18 -10.98 4.93 -10.35
N ASN A 19 -11.22 3.64 -10.17
CA ASN A 19 -10.92 2.95 -8.92
C ASN A 19 -9.41 2.66 -8.85
N VAL A 20 -8.71 3.40 -8.00
CA VAL A 20 -7.26 3.26 -7.80
C VAL A 20 -7.02 2.46 -6.53
N PHE A 21 -6.65 1.19 -6.71
CA PHE A 21 -6.28 0.32 -5.60
C PHE A 21 -4.85 0.64 -5.19
N THR A 22 -4.68 1.15 -3.97
CA THR A 22 -3.39 1.65 -3.49
C THR A 22 -2.88 0.82 -2.33
N ARG A 23 -1.75 0.15 -2.54
CA ARG A 23 -1.08 -0.64 -1.52
C ARG A 23 -0.12 0.22 -0.70
N VAL A 24 -0.48 0.52 0.54
CA VAL A 24 0.27 1.41 1.44
C VAL A 24 0.84 0.67 2.65
N ASP A 25 1.91 1.19 3.26
CA ASP A 25 2.44 0.66 4.51
C ASP A 25 1.91 1.45 5.71
N PHE A 26 0.87 0.92 6.34
CA PHE A 26 0.31 1.49 7.58
C PHE A 26 0.75 0.74 8.84
N ASN A 27 1.64 -0.25 8.71
CA ASN A 27 2.07 -1.07 9.83
C ASN A 27 2.89 -0.23 10.82
N SER A 28 2.27 0.15 11.93
CA SER A 28 2.80 1.14 12.87
C SER A 28 2.91 0.55 14.28
N PRO A 29 3.78 1.11 15.15
CA PRO A 29 3.85 0.70 16.55
C PRO A 29 2.49 0.84 17.26
N VAL A 30 2.10 -0.23 17.96
CA VAL A 30 0.87 -0.30 18.75
C VAL A 30 1.22 -0.54 20.21
N ASP A 31 0.55 0.17 21.11
CA ASP A 31 0.68 -0.05 22.53
C ASP A 31 0.09 -1.42 22.90
N PRO A 32 0.89 -2.32 23.50
CA PRO A 32 0.48 -3.71 23.70
C PRO A 32 -0.70 -3.85 24.67
N ASN A 33 -0.91 -2.87 25.56
CA ASN A 33 -1.95 -2.89 26.58
C ASN A 33 -3.25 -2.24 26.07
N THR A 34 -3.14 -1.04 25.52
CA THR A 34 -4.31 -0.23 25.11
C THR A 34 -4.76 -0.53 23.68
N LYS A 35 -3.93 -1.21 22.88
CA LYS A 35 -4.14 -1.47 21.45
C LYS A 35 -4.29 -0.19 20.62
N ARG A 36 -3.77 0.93 21.11
CA ARG A 36 -3.76 2.22 20.39
C ARG A 36 -2.48 2.38 19.58
N LEU A 37 -2.61 3.03 18.43
CA LEU A 37 -1.46 3.44 17.62
C LEU A 37 -0.64 4.49 18.37
N ILE A 38 0.65 4.22 18.54
CA ILE A 38 1.60 5.11 19.24
C ILE A 38 2.16 6.15 18.28
N ASP A 39 2.39 5.76 17.03
CA ASP A 39 2.99 6.60 15.99
C ASP A 39 2.12 6.55 14.72
N ASP A 40 2.02 7.69 14.04
CA ASP A 40 1.28 7.84 12.79
C ASP A 40 2.16 8.28 11.60
N THR A 41 3.48 8.24 11.77
CA THR A 41 4.46 8.70 10.78
C THR A 41 4.23 8.01 9.43
N ARG A 42 4.05 6.69 9.42
CA ARG A 42 3.79 5.93 8.19
C ARG A 42 2.48 6.33 7.50
N ILE A 43 1.43 6.59 8.27
CA ILE A 43 0.14 7.05 7.72
C ILE A 43 0.32 8.43 7.06
N ARG A 44 1.04 9.36 7.72
CA ARG A 44 1.37 10.69 7.16
C ARG A 44 2.25 10.61 5.91
N THR A 45 3.18 9.67 5.87
CA THR A 45 4.07 9.51 4.72
C THR A 45 3.27 9.11 3.48
N HIS A 46 2.37 8.13 3.61
CA HIS A 46 1.51 7.68 2.51
C HIS A 46 0.34 8.62 2.21
N SER A 47 -0.06 9.49 3.15
CA SER A 47 -1.16 10.44 2.92
C SER A 47 -0.88 11.39 1.76
N LYS A 48 0.40 11.62 1.40
CA LYS A 48 0.78 12.44 0.24
C LYS A 48 0.31 11.83 -1.08
N THR A 49 0.61 10.54 -1.30
CA THR A 49 0.13 9.80 -2.49
C THR A 49 -1.40 9.79 -2.52
N ILE A 50 -2.03 9.56 -1.37
CA ILE A 50 -3.49 9.48 -1.27
C ILE A 50 -4.14 10.84 -1.57
N GLN A 51 -3.59 11.93 -1.01
CA GLN A 51 -4.05 13.30 -1.25
C GLN A 51 -3.98 13.65 -2.75
N GLU A 52 -2.88 13.31 -3.41
CA GLU A 52 -2.75 13.58 -4.85
C GLU A 52 -3.78 12.80 -5.68
N LEU A 53 -4.03 11.53 -5.34
CA LEU A 53 -5.05 10.73 -6.01
C LEU A 53 -6.45 11.33 -5.85
N ILE A 54 -6.83 11.77 -4.64
CA ILE A 54 -8.15 12.39 -4.40
C ILE A 54 -8.28 13.75 -5.09
N ASP A 55 -7.22 14.57 -5.10
CA ASP A 55 -7.23 15.89 -5.76
C ASP A 55 -7.40 15.73 -7.28
N ARG A 56 -6.91 14.62 -7.83
CA ARG A 56 -7.09 14.23 -9.24
C ARG A 56 -8.40 13.47 -9.49
N GLY A 57 -9.26 13.35 -8.47
CA GLY A 57 -10.58 12.76 -8.62
C GLY A 57 -10.60 11.24 -8.72
N ALA A 58 -9.59 10.54 -8.21
CA ALA A 58 -9.65 9.09 -8.09
C ALA A 58 -10.70 8.63 -7.06
N LYS A 59 -11.21 7.41 -7.23
CA LYS A 59 -11.91 6.63 -6.21
C LYS A 59 -10.86 5.73 -5.54
N VAL A 60 -10.37 6.10 -4.35
CA VAL A 60 -9.18 5.45 -3.77
C VAL A 60 -9.58 4.29 -2.86
N VAL A 61 -9.10 3.08 -3.17
CA VAL A 61 -9.29 1.88 -2.35
C VAL A 61 -7.94 1.47 -1.76
N LEU A 62 -7.80 1.54 -0.44
CA LEU A 62 -6.55 1.29 0.27
C LEU A 62 -6.45 -0.17 0.72
N LEU A 63 -5.29 -0.76 0.42
CA LEU A 63 -4.86 -2.06 0.92
C LEU A 63 -3.69 -1.85 1.89
N ALA A 64 -3.83 -2.31 3.13
CA ALA A 64 -2.89 -2.12 4.21
C ALA A 64 -2.79 -3.37 5.10
N HIS A 65 -1.69 -3.51 5.84
CA HIS A 65 -1.57 -4.53 6.88
C HIS A 65 -1.11 -3.90 8.19
N GLN A 66 -1.39 -4.55 9.31
CA GLN A 66 -0.91 -4.18 10.64
C GLN A 66 -0.60 -5.45 11.45
N GLY A 67 0.60 -5.53 12.03
CA GLY A 67 1.08 -6.67 12.81
C GLY A 67 1.09 -8.00 12.05
N ARG A 68 1.18 -9.10 12.78
CA ARG A 68 1.02 -10.47 12.24
C ARG A 68 0.13 -11.32 13.15
N PRO A 69 -0.63 -12.29 12.60
CA PRO A 69 -1.46 -13.17 13.42
C PRO A 69 -0.70 -13.74 14.63
N GLY A 70 -1.24 -13.52 15.83
CA GLY A 70 -0.62 -13.93 17.10
C GLY A 70 0.25 -12.87 17.79
N GLU A 71 0.61 -11.78 17.09
CA GLU A 71 1.38 -10.68 17.68
C GLU A 71 0.44 -9.65 18.36
N PRO A 72 0.86 -9.02 19.48
CA PRO A 72 0.02 -8.05 20.20
C PRO A 72 -0.41 -6.83 19.40
N ASP A 73 0.30 -6.50 18.33
CA ASP A 73 0.04 -5.38 17.42
C ASP A 73 -0.83 -5.77 16.21
N PHE A 74 -1.31 -7.02 16.14
CA PHE A 74 -2.22 -7.49 15.10
C PHE A 74 -3.65 -7.06 15.40
N ILE A 75 -4.02 -5.92 14.83
CA ILE A 75 -5.31 -5.26 15.06
C ILE A 75 -6.01 -4.91 13.74
N SER A 76 -7.29 -4.55 13.85
CA SER A 76 -8.08 -3.94 12.77
C SER A 76 -7.50 -2.59 12.33
N LEU A 77 -7.73 -2.23 11.07
CA LEU A 77 -7.30 -0.95 10.48
C LEU A 77 -8.27 0.22 10.75
N LYS A 78 -9.33 0.02 11.54
CA LYS A 78 -10.30 1.08 11.86
C LYS A 78 -9.64 2.35 12.40
N GLN A 79 -8.71 2.22 13.36
CA GLN A 79 -8.00 3.36 13.94
C GLN A 79 -7.07 4.07 12.92
N HIS A 80 -6.56 3.33 11.93
CA HIS A 80 -5.76 3.90 10.84
C HIS A 80 -6.61 4.75 9.91
N ALA A 81 -7.85 4.32 9.59
CA ALA A 81 -8.80 5.13 8.82
C ALA A 81 -9.15 6.43 9.55
N GLU A 82 -9.43 6.37 10.86
CA GLU A 82 -9.71 7.55 11.69
C GLU A 82 -8.54 8.54 11.67
N LYS A 83 -7.31 8.05 11.85
CA LYS A 83 -6.10 8.89 11.78
C LYS A 83 -5.87 9.47 10.39
N LEU A 84 -6.01 8.67 9.33
CA LEU A 84 -5.86 9.15 7.97
C LEU A 84 -6.91 10.22 7.63
N SER A 85 -8.14 10.04 8.10
CA SER A 85 -9.22 11.03 7.94
C SER A 85 -8.85 12.38 8.57
N ASN A 86 -8.28 12.36 9.78
CA ASN A 86 -7.78 13.57 10.44
C ASN A 86 -6.59 14.21 9.70
N ILE A 87 -5.71 13.41 9.11
CA ILE A 87 -4.53 13.90 8.37
C ILE A 87 -4.94 14.56 7.04
N LEU A 88 -5.86 13.93 6.30
CA LEU A 88 -6.33 14.43 5.01
C LEU A 88 -7.41 15.52 5.14
N ASN A 89 -7.97 15.70 6.35
CA ASN A 89 -9.13 16.56 6.60
C ASN A 89 -10.34 16.24 5.69
N ILE A 90 -10.51 14.96 5.35
CA ILE A 90 -11.66 14.43 4.62
C ILE A 90 -12.11 13.09 5.23
N PRO A 91 -13.38 12.67 5.05
CA PRO A 91 -13.84 11.37 5.51
C PRO A 91 -13.10 10.21 4.81
N VAL A 92 -12.45 9.35 5.60
CA VAL A 92 -11.95 8.06 5.11
C VAL A 92 -12.92 6.98 5.58
N LYS A 93 -13.58 6.33 4.62
CA LYS A 93 -14.49 5.21 4.92
C LYS A 93 -13.67 4.00 5.33
N PHE A 94 -14.17 3.25 6.31
CA PHE A 94 -13.60 1.97 6.70
C PHE A 94 -14.63 0.86 6.54
N VAL A 95 -14.22 -0.29 6.03
CA VAL A 95 -15.05 -1.48 5.96
C VAL A 95 -14.33 -2.66 6.62
N ASP A 96 -15.03 -3.31 7.55
CA ASP A 96 -14.59 -4.54 8.22
C ASP A 96 -14.80 -5.76 7.30
N ASP A 97 -14.12 -5.71 6.15
CA ASP A 97 -14.07 -6.74 5.11
C ASP A 97 -12.90 -6.42 4.16
N ILE A 98 -12.32 -7.46 3.55
CA ILE A 98 -11.19 -7.32 2.62
C ILE A 98 -11.67 -7.47 1.17
N PHE A 99 -12.53 -8.43 0.90
CA PHE A 99 -12.96 -8.77 -0.47
C PHE A 99 -14.33 -9.45 -0.53
N GLY A 100 -15.05 -9.57 0.59
CA GLY A 100 -16.41 -10.07 0.62
C GLY A 100 -17.44 -9.04 0.18
N GLU A 101 -18.72 -9.37 0.38
CA GLU A 101 -19.84 -8.56 -0.10
C GLU A 101 -19.88 -7.15 0.49
N LYS A 102 -19.41 -6.95 1.74
CA LYS A 102 -19.37 -5.60 2.35
C LYS A 102 -18.32 -4.75 1.65
N ALA A 103 -17.13 -5.31 1.39
CA ALA A 103 -16.06 -4.62 0.68
C ALA A 103 -16.50 -4.24 -0.74
N LYS A 104 -17.03 -5.20 -1.50
CA LYS A 104 -17.51 -4.97 -2.88
C LYS A 104 -18.61 -3.91 -2.94
N LYS A 105 -19.56 -3.94 -2.00
CA LYS A 105 -20.61 -2.92 -1.92
C LYS A 105 -20.02 -1.54 -1.64
N ALA A 106 -19.12 -1.43 -0.66
CA ALA A 106 -18.47 -0.16 -0.33
C ALA A 106 -17.63 0.40 -1.48
N ILE A 107 -16.97 -0.46 -2.26
CA ILE A 107 -16.21 -0.07 -3.46
C ILE A 107 -17.15 0.46 -4.55
N ASN A 108 -18.27 -0.20 -4.81
CA ASN A 108 -19.25 0.27 -5.81
C ASN A 108 -19.92 1.60 -5.44
N GLU A 109 -20.10 1.87 -4.16
CA GLU A 109 -20.70 3.11 -3.65
C GLU A 109 -19.67 4.26 -3.52
N LEU A 110 -18.39 4.00 -3.80
CA LEU A 110 -17.32 4.98 -3.68
C LEU A 110 -17.45 6.05 -4.78
N LYS A 111 -17.42 7.32 -4.38
CA LYS A 111 -17.55 8.47 -5.28
C LYS A 111 -16.19 9.09 -5.55
N LYS A 112 -16.12 9.86 -6.64
CA LYS A 112 -14.96 10.67 -7.01
C LYS A 112 -14.40 11.44 -5.79
N GLY A 113 -13.10 11.30 -5.53
CA GLY A 113 -12.40 11.97 -4.43
C GLY A 113 -12.61 11.34 -3.04
N GLU A 114 -13.34 10.23 -2.94
CA GLU A 114 -13.50 9.50 -1.68
C GLU A 114 -12.43 8.42 -1.50
N VAL A 115 -12.16 8.10 -0.24
CA VAL A 115 -11.19 7.08 0.17
C VAL A 115 -11.90 5.99 0.97
N LEU A 116 -11.62 4.73 0.63
CA LEU A 116 -12.05 3.54 1.35
C LEU A 116 -10.83 2.76 1.84
N LEU A 117 -10.74 2.49 3.13
CA LEU A 117 -9.79 1.56 3.72
C LEU A 117 -10.47 0.20 3.96
N LEU A 118 -9.96 -0.82 3.29
CA LEU A 118 -10.36 -2.21 3.55
C LEU A 118 -9.71 -2.71 4.86
N GLU A 119 -10.24 -3.79 5.41
CA GLU A 119 -9.67 -4.39 6.61
C GLU A 119 -8.25 -4.95 6.37
N ASN A 120 -7.51 -5.15 7.47
CA ASN A 120 -6.15 -5.68 7.52
C ASN A 120 -6.02 -6.94 6.65
N VAL A 121 -5.30 -6.81 5.53
CA VAL A 121 -5.19 -7.89 4.54
C VAL A 121 -4.59 -9.17 5.13
N ARG A 122 -3.81 -9.08 6.22
CA ARG A 122 -3.25 -10.26 6.92
C ARG A 122 -4.26 -11.04 7.76
N MET A 123 -5.49 -10.54 7.92
CA MET A 123 -6.59 -11.33 8.47
C MET A 123 -7.05 -12.42 7.51
N TRP A 124 -6.74 -12.30 6.21
CA TRP A 124 -6.87 -13.40 5.28
C TRP A 124 -5.60 -14.27 5.30
N LYS A 125 -5.76 -15.53 5.72
CA LYS A 125 -4.66 -16.49 5.95
C LYS A 125 -3.67 -16.65 4.79
N ASP A 126 -4.13 -16.46 3.55
CA ASP A 126 -3.33 -16.72 2.35
C ASP A 126 -2.58 -15.47 1.85
N GLU A 127 -2.78 -14.30 2.49
CA GLU A 127 -2.11 -13.04 2.14
C GLU A 127 -0.58 -13.19 2.14
N THR A 128 -0.03 -13.89 3.14
CA THR A 128 1.42 -14.00 3.34
C THR A 128 2.04 -15.20 2.63
N LYS A 129 1.29 -15.92 1.79
CA LYS A 129 1.87 -16.96 0.92
C LYS A 129 2.88 -16.31 -0.02
N LYS A 130 4.06 -16.91 -0.16
CA LYS A 130 5.11 -16.45 -1.07
C LYS A 130 4.95 -17.19 -2.40
N LEU A 131 4.24 -16.57 -3.33
CA LEU A 131 3.97 -17.11 -4.66
C LEU A 131 4.36 -16.06 -5.72
N PRO A 132 4.65 -16.46 -6.96
CA PRO A 132 4.80 -15.52 -8.07
C PRO A 132 3.55 -14.65 -8.28
N PRO A 133 3.69 -13.44 -8.86
CA PRO A 133 2.55 -12.57 -9.16
C PRO A 133 1.42 -13.27 -9.93
N GLU A 134 1.76 -14.12 -10.91
CA GLU A 134 0.81 -14.85 -11.78
C GLU A 134 -0.02 -15.88 -11.02
N GLU A 135 0.54 -16.45 -9.95
CA GLU A 135 -0.19 -17.36 -9.07
C GLU A 135 -1.06 -16.58 -8.08
N HIS A 136 -0.53 -15.49 -7.52
CA HIS A 136 -1.32 -14.59 -6.67
C HIS A 136 -2.49 -13.96 -7.41
N ALA A 137 -2.36 -13.73 -8.71
CA ALA A 137 -3.46 -13.25 -9.56
C ALA A 137 -4.67 -14.18 -9.56
N LYS A 138 -4.48 -15.49 -9.30
CA LYS A 138 -5.56 -16.49 -9.21
C LYS A 138 -6.12 -16.64 -7.79
N SER A 139 -5.54 -15.93 -6.83
CA SER A 139 -5.93 -16.02 -5.43
C SER A 139 -7.29 -15.38 -5.18
N LYS A 140 -7.98 -15.81 -4.12
CA LYS A 140 -9.33 -15.32 -3.81
C LYS A 140 -9.37 -13.81 -3.65
N LEU A 141 -8.42 -13.23 -2.91
CA LEU A 141 -8.32 -11.77 -2.73
C LEU A 141 -8.29 -11.04 -4.07
N VAL A 142 -7.46 -11.51 -5.00
CA VAL A 142 -7.30 -10.85 -6.30
C VAL A 142 -8.55 -11.05 -7.15
N GLN A 143 -9.04 -12.28 -7.29
CA GLN A 143 -10.19 -12.58 -8.15
C GLN A 143 -11.47 -11.84 -7.74
N GLU A 144 -11.68 -11.65 -6.44
CA GLU A 144 -12.85 -10.94 -5.91
C GLU A 144 -12.75 -9.42 -6.06
N LEU A 145 -11.53 -8.86 -6.08
CA LEU A 145 -11.28 -7.42 -6.23
C LEU A 145 -11.05 -6.99 -7.69
N ALA A 146 -10.55 -7.90 -8.54
CA ALA A 146 -10.20 -7.65 -9.95
C ALA A 146 -11.25 -6.88 -10.75
N PRO A 147 -12.57 -7.17 -10.63
CA PRO A 147 -13.59 -6.47 -11.41
C PRO A 147 -13.68 -4.97 -11.11
N PHE A 148 -13.15 -4.53 -9.96
CA PHE A 148 -13.20 -3.15 -9.51
C PHE A 148 -11.91 -2.38 -9.75
N VAL A 149 -10.83 -3.02 -10.23
CA VAL A 149 -9.49 -2.42 -10.30
C VAL A 149 -9.26 -1.81 -11.68
N ASP A 150 -9.17 -0.47 -11.75
CA ASP A 150 -8.75 0.23 -12.96
C ASP A 150 -7.23 0.47 -12.97
N VAL A 151 -6.69 0.90 -11.83
CA VAL A 151 -5.27 1.22 -11.63
C VAL A 151 -4.81 0.58 -10.32
N PHE A 152 -3.62 -0.02 -10.33
CA PHE A 152 -2.97 -0.51 -9.12
C PHE A 152 -1.75 0.35 -8.78
N CYS A 153 -1.81 1.06 -7.67
CA CYS A 153 -0.74 1.91 -7.16
C CYS A 153 0.00 1.20 -6.02
N VAL A 154 1.28 0.94 -6.19
CA VAL A 154 2.13 0.34 -5.15
C VAL A 154 2.93 1.43 -4.48
N ASP A 155 2.64 1.70 -3.21
CA ASP A 155 3.33 2.73 -2.44
C ASP A 155 4.12 2.15 -1.25
N ALA A 156 3.85 0.90 -0.87
CA ALA A 156 4.45 0.23 0.29
C ALA A 156 5.89 -0.30 0.05
N PHE A 157 6.87 0.60 -0.14
CA PHE A 157 8.27 0.22 -0.39
C PHE A 157 8.86 -0.72 0.69
N ALA A 158 8.59 -0.47 1.97
CA ALA A 158 9.09 -1.30 3.08
C ALA A 158 8.60 -2.77 3.00
N ALA A 159 7.53 -3.05 2.28
CA ALA A 159 6.99 -4.39 2.04
C ALA A 159 7.30 -4.94 0.62
N ALA A 160 7.98 -4.17 -0.23
CA ALA A 160 8.23 -4.52 -1.64
C ALA A 160 9.05 -5.80 -1.82
N HIS A 161 9.90 -6.14 -0.84
CA HIS A 161 10.67 -7.40 -0.82
C HIS A 161 9.80 -8.66 -0.59
N ARG A 162 8.47 -8.51 -0.41
CA ARG A 162 7.56 -9.62 -0.10
C ARG A 162 6.61 -9.88 -1.25
N SER A 163 6.67 -11.11 -1.77
CA SER A 163 5.71 -11.60 -2.78
C SER A 163 4.40 -12.05 -2.13
N HIS A 164 3.68 -11.12 -1.50
CA HIS A 164 2.39 -11.33 -0.85
C HIS A 164 1.23 -10.99 -1.80
N ALA A 165 0.04 -11.53 -1.54
CA ALA A 165 -1.09 -11.42 -2.45
C ALA A 165 -1.50 -9.95 -2.72
N SER A 166 -1.69 -9.15 -1.68
CA SER A 166 -2.02 -7.72 -1.82
C SER A 166 -0.87 -6.86 -2.36
N MET A 167 0.37 -7.35 -2.31
CA MET A 167 1.55 -6.61 -2.81
C MET A 167 1.75 -6.80 -4.31
N VAL A 168 1.66 -8.04 -4.81
CA VAL A 168 2.01 -8.36 -6.19
C VAL A 168 0.85 -8.91 -7.01
N GLY A 169 -0.20 -9.43 -6.37
CA GLY A 169 -1.24 -10.20 -7.04
C GLY A 169 -2.14 -9.39 -7.98
N LEU A 170 -2.30 -8.08 -7.74
CA LEU A 170 -3.06 -7.20 -8.64
C LEU A 170 -2.24 -6.74 -9.85
N MET A 171 -0.90 -6.86 -9.83
CA MET A 171 -0.04 -6.36 -10.92
C MET A 171 -0.32 -7.02 -12.28
N PRO A 172 -0.52 -8.36 -12.40
CA PRO A 172 -0.73 -9.00 -13.69
C PRO A 172 -2.10 -8.75 -14.32
N ILE A 173 -3.04 -8.18 -13.55
CA ILE A 173 -4.44 -8.01 -13.99
C ILE A 173 -4.84 -6.54 -14.14
N ALA A 174 -4.18 -5.62 -13.45
CA ALA A 174 -4.48 -4.20 -13.54
C ALA A 174 -4.05 -3.68 -14.91
N LYS A 175 -4.89 -2.81 -15.50
CA LYS A 175 -4.57 -2.17 -16.79
C LYS A 175 -3.34 -1.28 -16.68
N GLU A 176 -3.21 -0.62 -15.54
CA GLU A 176 -2.09 0.26 -15.21
C GLU A 176 -1.55 -0.10 -13.83
N VAL A 177 -0.24 -0.24 -13.74
CA VAL A 177 0.49 -0.43 -12.48
C VAL A 177 1.45 0.73 -12.32
N ILE A 178 1.34 1.44 -11.20
CA ILE A 178 2.14 2.64 -10.92
C ILE A 178 2.83 2.55 -9.56
N ALA A 179 3.97 3.22 -9.43
CA ALA A 179 4.57 3.54 -8.15
C ALA A 179 3.88 4.77 -7.55
N GLY A 180 3.49 4.66 -6.26
CA GLY A 180 3.10 5.82 -5.46
C GLY A 180 4.32 6.70 -5.12
N ARG A 181 4.10 7.85 -4.48
CA ARG A 181 5.18 8.83 -4.24
C ARG A 181 6.24 8.32 -3.27
N VAL A 182 5.88 7.49 -2.30
CA VAL A 182 6.84 6.86 -1.37
C VAL A 182 7.68 5.84 -2.12
N MET A 183 7.02 4.95 -2.88
CA MET A 183 7.70 3.97 -3.72
C MET A 183 8.63 4.64 -4.74
N GLU A 184 8.15 5.67 -5.43
CA GLU A 184 8.92 6.43 -6.40
C GLU A 184 10.17 7.05 -5.78
N GLN A 185 10.02 7.75 -4.65
CA GLN A 185 11.13 8.38 -3.97
C GLN A 185 12.20 7.37 -3.58
N GLU A 186 11.80 6.25 -2.97
CA GLU A 186 12.73 5.19 -2.53
C GLU A 186 13.46 4.55 -3.72
N LEU A 187 12.73 4.25 -4.81
CA LEU A 187 13.33 3.71 -6.03
C LEU A 187 14.34 4.67 -6.66
N ARG A 188 14.04 5.97 -6.73
CA ARG A 188 14.95 6.98 -7.27
C ARG A 188 16.21 7.12 -6.41
N VAL A 189 16.05 7.17 -5.09
CA VAL A 189 17.19 7.25 -4.15
C VAL A 189 18.07 6.02 -4.28
N LEU A 190 17.49 4.81 -4.27
CA LEU A 190 18.24 3.56 -4.41
C LEU A 190 18.93 3.45 -5.77
N TYR A 191 18.25 3.84 -6.84
CA TYR A 191 18.85 3.85 -8.16
C TYR A 191 20.06 4.79 -8.22
N LYS A 192 19.92 6.02 -7.69
CA LYS A 192 21.02 7.00 -7.64
C LYS A 192 22.21 6.47 -6.84
N VAL A 193 21.97 6.00 -5.61
CA VAL A 193 23.03 5.49 -4.72
C VAL A 193 23.72 4.26 -5.33
N ARG A 194 23.00 3.38 -6.03
CA ARG A 194 23.57 2.16 -6.62
C ARG A 194 24.32 2.40 -7.93
N ASN A 195 23.80 3.24 -8.82
CA ASN A 195 24.30 3.33 -10.21
C ASN A 195 25.12 4.58 -10.49
N ASN A 196 24.87 5.69 -9.78
CA ASN A 196 25.59 6.95 -9.97
C ASN A 196 25.78 7.69 -8.64
N PRO A 197 26.51 7.10 -7.67
CA PRO A 197 26.73 7.75 -6.39
C PRO A 197 27.63 8.99 -6.55
N GLU A 198 27.25 10.08 -5.88
CA GLU A 198 28.13 11.25 -5.75
C GLU A 198 29.31 10.90 -4.83
N HIS A 199 30.52 11.30 -5.22
CA HIS A 199 31.75 10.96 -4.49
C HIS A 199 32.25 12.13 -3.60
N PRO A 200 32.81 11.82 -2.41
CA PRO A 200 33.02 10.49 -1.85
C PRO A 200 31.71 9.85 -1.35
N CYS A 201 31.47 8.59 -1.71
CA CYS A 201 30.31 7.83 -1.27
C CYS A 201 30.72 6.86 -0.15
N VAL A 202 30.11 7.00 1.03
CA VAL A 202 30.42 6.20 2.22
C VAL A 202 29.16 5.45 2.66
N TYR A 203 29.28 4.13 2.79
CA TYR A 203 28.22 3.26 3.29
C TYR A 203 28.48 2.93 4.76
N ILE A 204 27.51 3.20 5.63
CA ILE A 204 27.57 2.87 7.05
C ILE A 204 26.57 1.75 7.31
N LEU A 205 27.08 0.55 7.56
CA LEU A 205 26.31 -0.66 7.81
C LEU A 205 26.37 -1.00 9.30
N GLY A 206 25.22 -1.27 9.91
CA GLY A 206 25.11 -1.59 11.34
C GLY A 206 23.83 -2.35 11.64
N GLY A 207 23.60 -2.64 12.92
CA GLY A 207 22.46 -3.45 13.39
C GLY A 207 22.85 -4.85 13.84
N ALA A 208 21.90 -5.57 14.43
CA ALA A 208 22.16 -6.87 15.08
C ALA A 208 22.19 -8.06 14.10
N LYS A 209 21.75 -7.87 12.86
CA LYS A 209 21.69 -8.92 11.84
C LYS A 209 22.79 -8.72 10.82
N ALA A 210 23.97 -9.23 11.15
CA ALA A 210 25.15 -9.14 10.29
C ALA A 210 24.89 -9.73 8.90
N GLU A 211 24.12 -10.83 8.82
CA GLU A 211 23.78 -11.51 7.56
C GLU A 211 22.90 -10.68 6.62
N ASP A 212 22.04 -9.80 7.15
CA ASP A 212 21.21 -8.89 6.33
C ASP A 212 22.01 -7.65 5.87
N SER A 213 23.19 -7.42 6.47
CA SER A 213 23.97 -6.18 6.32
C SER A 213 25.23 -6.34 5.46
N ALA A 214 25.65 -7.57 5.17
CA ALA A 214 26.90 -7.91 4.47
C ALA A 214 26.70 -8.31 3.01
#